data_AF-A0A3M1Z2U3-F1
#
_entry.id   AF-A0A3M1Z2U3-F1
#
_cell.length_a   1.000
_cell.length_b   1.000
_cell.length_c   1.000
_cell.angle_alpha   90.00
_cell.angle_beta   90.00
_cell.angle_gamma   90.00
#
_symmetry.space_group_name_H-M   'P 1'
#
loop_
_entity.id
_entity.type
_entity.pdbx_description
1 polymer ?
#
loop_
_entity_poly.entity_id
_entity_poly.type
_entity_poly.pdbx_seq_one_letter_code
_entity_poly.pdbx_strand_id
1 'polypeptide(L)'
;MFWLSIGFSNAQCKGFTKRHCLPQLAPYVHNGQINSGVLYQGDITSAFVTFNAETEYRLFICAQGNIADSLYYEVLDMEGNIIYSNKEDRMEYFDFYAENTQEMEVRVYVGNPGVPGNRQIDMHGCVSIIVGFKKD
;
A
#
# COMPACT_ATOMS: atom_id res chain seq x y z
N MET A 1 -25.22 1.32 31.48
CA MET A 1 -25.40 0.94 30.06
C MET A 1 -24.03 1.09 29.40
N PHE A 2 -23.21 0.04 29.45
CA PHE A 2 -21.87 0.05 28.86
C PHE A 2 -22.00 -0.24 27.36
N TRP A 3 -21.71 0.75 26.54
CA TRP A 3 -21.55 0.58 25.10
C TRP A 3 -20.25 -0.21 24.86
N LEU A 4 -20.37 -1.51 24.58
CA LEU A 4 -19.29 -2.26 23.95
C LEU A 4 -19.23 -1.82 22.49
N SER A 5 -18.38 -0.84 22.20
CA SER A 5 -17.95 -0.57 20.83
C SER A 5 -17.13 -1.78 20.38
N ILE A 6 -17.76 -2.70 19.65
CA ILE A 6 -17.04 -3.72 18.88
C ILE A 6 -16.31 -2.95 17.79
N GLY A 7 -15.07 -2.55 18.05
CA GLY A 7 -14.16 -2.15 16.99
C GLY A 7 -13.99 -3.36 16.09
N PHE A 8 -14.47 -3.29 14.85
CA PHE A 8 -14.07 -4.25 13.81
C PHE A 8 -12.57 -4.12 13.64
N SER A 9 -11.81 -4.90 14.41
CA SER A 9 -10.37 -4.94 14.27
C SER A 9 -10.10 -5.46 12.87
N ASN A 10 -9.37 -4.70 12.04
CA ASN A 10 -8.93 -5.11 10.71
C ASN A 10 -7.86 -6.25 10.77
N ALA A 11 -7.96 -7.13 11.78
CA ALA A 11 -7.04 -8.24 12.03
C ALA A 11 -6.96 -9.19 10.84
N GLN A 12 -8.02 -9.31 10.04
CA GLN A 12 -8.03 -10.06 8.79
C GLN A 12 -6.98 -9.57 7.79
N CYS A 13 -6.91 -8.25 7.55
CA CYS A 13 -5.94 -7.70 6.61
C CYS A 13 -4.52 -7.75 7.16
N LYS A 14 -4.32 -7.47 8.45
CA LYS A 14 -3.00 -7.66 9.08
C LYS A 14 -2.52 -9.11 8.99
N GLY A 15 -3.42 -10.07 9.18
CA GLY A 15 -3.12 -11.50 9.05
C GLY A 15 -2.84 -11.92 7.61
N PHE A 16 -3.52 -11.31 6.64
CA PHE A 16 -3.20 -11.46 5.21
C PHE A 16 -1.81 -10.89 4.90
N THR A 17 -1.52 -9.64 5.30
CA THR A 17 -0.22 -8.97 5.05
C THR A 17 0.95 -9.81 5.55
N LYS A 18 0.85 -10.30 6.79
CA LYS A 18 1.92 -11.10 7.41
C LYS A 18 2.20 -12.40 6.67
N ARG A 19 1.16 -13.05 6.13
CA ARG A 19 1.26 -14.36 5.49
C ARG A 19 1.63 -14.28 4.01
N HIS A 20 1.14 -13.27 3.30
CA HIS A 20 1.24 -13.21 1.84
C HIS A 20 2.14 -12.08 1.34
N CYS A 21 2.18 -10.94 2.03
CA CYS A 21 2.88 -9.76 1.54
C CYS A 21 4.30 -9.64 2.11
N LEU A 22 4.48 -9.82 3.43
CA LEU A 22 5.80 -9.71 4.06
C LEU A 22 6.84 -10.68 3.45
N PRO A 23 6.51 -11.93 3.09
CA PRO A 23 7.49 -12.81 2.44
C PRO A 23 8.00 -12.31 1.08
N GLN A 24 7.20 -11.51 0.36
CA GLN A 24 7.56 -10.96 -0.96
C GLN A 24 8.53 -9.77 -0.86
N LEU A 25 8.73 -9.21 0.35
CA LEU A 25 9.72 -8.16 0.56
C LEU A 25 11.16 -8.67 0.48
N ALA A 26 11.42 -9.97 0.59
CA ALA A 26 12.77 -10.50 0.54
C ALA A 26 13.50 -10.04 -0.74
N PRO A 27 14.78 -9.59 -0.64
CA PRO A 27 15.66 -9.63 0.52
C PRO A 27 15.58 -8.41 1.47
N TYR A 28 14.63 -7.50 1.29
CA TYR A 28 14.49 -6.30 2.13
C TYR A 28 13.93 -6.64 3.51
N VAL A 29 14.39 -5.89 4.52
CA VAL A 29 13.91 -6.00 5.91
C VAL A 29 12.73 -5.05 6.09
N HIS A 30 11.60 -5.58 6.51
CA HIS A 30 10.39 -4.79 6.79
C HIS A 30 10.63 -3.75 7.90
N ASN A 31 10.13 -2.52 7.71
CA ASN A 31 10.32 -1.40 8.65
C ASN A 31 9.47 -1.46 9.94
N GLY A 32 8.62 -2.48 10.09
CA GLY A 32 7.78 -2.70 11.26
C GLY A 32 6.38 -2.06 11.16
N GLN A 33 6.12 -1.22 10.17
CA GLN A 33 4.84 -0.56 9.96
C GLN A 33 3.99 -1.30 8.92
N ILE A 34 2.75 -1.66 9.29
CA ILE A 34 1.80 -2.30 8.37
C ILE A 34 0.63 -1.35 8.16
N ASN A 35 0.59 -0.71 7.00
CA ASN A 35 -0.53 0.11 6.55
C ASN A 35 -1.45 -0.76 5.69
N SER A 36 -2.48 -1.35 6.31
CA SER A 36 -3.39 -2.29 5.64
C SER A 36 -4.85 -1.99 5.92
N GLY A 37 -5.72 -2.21 4.94
CA GLY A 37 -7.17 -2.06 5.10
C GLY A 37 -7.95 -2.86 4.05
N VAL A 38 -9.25 -3.00 4.28
CA VAL A 38 -10.18 -3.50 3.23
C VAL A 38 -10.52 -2.32 2.35
N LEU A 39 -10.26 -2.45 1.05
CA LEU A 39 -10.64 -1.45 0.04
C LEU A 39 -11.66 -2.06 -0.93
N TYR A 40 -12.55 -1.21 -1.43
CA TYR A 40 -13.57 -1.50 -2.43
C TYR A 40 -13.20 -0.85 -3.75
N GLN A 41 -13.78 -1.33 -4.84
CA GLN A 41 -13.67 -0.65 -6.14
C GLN A 41 -14.08 0.84 -6.02
N GLY A 42 -13.31 1.71 -6.67
CA GLY A 42 -13.46 3.16 -6.60
C GLY A 42 -12.83 3.81 -5.36
N ASP A 43 -12.40 3.04 -4.35
CA ASP A 43 -11.71 3.61 -3.20
C ASP A 43 -10.31 4.12 -3.62
N ILE A 44 -9.94 5.24 -2.99
CA ILE A 44 -8.60 5.82 -3.06
C ILE A 44 -8.10 5.96 -1.62
N THR A 45 -6.88 5.52 -1.37
CA THR A 45 -6.24 5.67 -0.05
C THR A 45 -4.80 6.13 -0.20
N SER A 46 -4.32 6.86 0.80
CA SER A 46 -2.95 7.35 0.82
C SER A 46 -2.27 6.99 2.12
N ALA A 47 -0.96 6.72 2.05
CA ALA A 47 -0.08 6.64 3.20
C ALA A 47 1.10 7.60 3.00
N PHE A 48 1.42 8.35 4.05
CA PHE A 48 2.62 9.18 4.07
C PHE A 48 3.74 8.36 4.71
N VAL A 49 4.86 8.25 4.01
CA VAL A 49 6.00 7.41 4.40
C VAL A 49 7.27 8.23 4.38
N THR A 50 8.01 8.20 5.48
CA THR A 50 9.34 8.78 5.56
C THR A 50 10.38 7.75 5.15
N PHE A 51 11.24 8.14 4.20
CA PHE A 51 12.40 7.38 3.74
C PHE A 51 13.66 8.11 4.22
N ASN A 52 14.53 7.42 4.94
CA ASN A 52 15.77 7.99 5.45
C ASN A 52 16.83 8.04 4.36
N ALA A 53 17.75 9.00 4.47
CA ALA A 53 18.88 9.15 3.57
C ALA A 53 19.74 7.88 3.50
N GLU A 54 20.47 7.77 2.39
CA GLU A 54 21.49 6.77 2.11
C GLU A 54 21.01 5.32 2.28
N THR A 55 19.75 5.05 1.93
CA THR A 55 19.14 3.73 2.13
C THR A 55 18.42 3.25 0.88
N GLU A 56 18.62 1.96 0.53
CA GLU A 56 17.86 1.30 -0.53
C GLU A 56 16.53 0.77 0.01
N TYR A 57 15.42 1.18 -0.62
CA TYR A 57 14.06 0.85 -0.23
C TYR A 57 13.34 0.04 -1.31
N ARG A 58 12.43 -0.81 -0.84
CA ARG A 58 11.33 -1.38 -1.61
C ARG A 58 10.02 -0.93 -1.00
N LEU A 59 9.25 -0.18 -1.76
CA LEU A 59 7.82 0.03 -1.50
C LEU A 59 7.04 -1.09 -2.20
N PHE A 60 6.14 -1.78 -1.49
CA PHE A 60 5.34 -2.85 -2.07
C PHE A 60 3.86 -2.67 -1.75
N ILE A 61 3.05 -2.71 -2.80
CA ILE A 61 1.59 -2.67 -2.75
C ILE A 61 1.07 -4.09 -2.97
N CYS A 62 0.56 -4.68 -1.89
CA CYS A 62 0.08 -6.05 -1.90
C CYS A 62 -1.43 -6.10 -1.73
N ALA A 63 -2.10 -6.95 -2.49
CA ALA A 63 -3.56 -7.04 -2.47
C ALA A 63 -4.09 -8.45 -2.48
N GLN A 64 -5.24 -8.63 -1.82
CA GLN A 64 -5.91 -9.90 -1.70
C GLN A 64 -6.88 -10.14 -2.86
N GLY A 65 -6.70 -11.30 -3.51
CA GLY A 65 -7.65 -11.81 -4.49
C GLY A 65 -7.67 -10.95 -5.76
N ASN A 66 -8.82 -10.97 -6.41
CA ASN A 66 -9.02 -10.43 -7.76
C ASN A 66 -9.10 -8.89 -7.81
N ILE A 67 -8.85 -8.20 -6.68
CA ILE A 67 -8.65 -6.74 -6.68
C ILE A 67 -7.22 -6.36 -7.09
N ALA A 68 -6.27 -7.29 -7.03
CA ALA A 68 -4.88 -7.04 -7.38
C ALA A 68 -4.73 -6.56 -8.84
N ASP A 69 -5.47 -7.18 -9.77
CA ASP A 69 -5.41 -6.88 -11.20
C ASP A 69 -5.95 -5.49 -11.56
N SER A 70 -6.71 -4.87 -10.66
CA SER A 70 -7.34 -3.56 -10.88
C SER A 70 -6.72 -2.46 -10.03
N LEU A 71 -5.63 -2.75 -9.30
CA LEU A 71 -4.90 -1.76 -8.53
C LEU A 71 -3.88 -1.02 -9.39
N TYR A 72 -3.81 0.28 -9.17
CA TYR A 72 -2.64 1.06 -9.52
C TYR A 72 -2.28 2.00 -8.39
N TYR A 73 -1.04 2.44 -8.36
CA TYR A 73 -0.55 3.37 -7.36
C TYR A 73 0.39 4.40 -7.96
N GLU A 74 0.50 5.51 -7.25
CA GLU A 74 1.39 6.61 -7.52
C GLU A 74 2.20 6.89 -6.26
N VAL A 75 3.49 7.21 -6.44
CA VAL A 75 4.36 7.74 -5.41
C VAL A 75 4.61 9.19 -5.75
N LEU A 76 4.25 10.08 -4.84
CA LEU A 76 4.35 11.52 -5.03
C LEU A 76 5.31 12.11 -4.00
N ASP A 77 6.03 13.16 -4.37
CA ASP A 77 6.67 14.02 -3.40
C ASP A 77 5.62 14.85 -2.62
N MET A 78 6.08 15.61 -1.62
CA MET A 78 5.19 16.46 -0.82
C MET A 78 4.69 17.71 -1.55
N GLU A 79 5.19 17.99 -2.75
CA GLU A 79 4.68 19.04 -3.64
C GLU A 79 3.57 18.50 -4.56
N GLY A 80 3.36 17.18 -4.58
CA GLY A 80 2.37 16.50 -5.42
C GLY A 80 2.88 16.13 -6.80
N ASN A 81 4.19 16.19 -7.05
CA ASN A 81 4.78 15.69 -8.29
C ASN A 81 4.86 14.17 -8.25
N ILE A 82 4.48 13.50 -9.35
CA ILE A 82 4.57 12.05 -9.47
C ILE A 82 6.04 11.66 -9.68
N ILE A 83 6.61 10.94 -8.72
CA ILE A 83 7.94 10.33 -8.80
C ILE A 83 7.86 8.99 -9.53
N TYR A 84 6.80 8.23 -9.26
CA TYR A 84 6.59 6.90 -9.84
C TYR A 84 5.10 6.58 -9.99
N SER A 85 4.75 5.83 -11.04
CA SER A 85 3.43 5.23 -11.21
C SER A 85 3.56 3.86 -11.85
N ASN A 86 2.82 2.87 -11.33
CA ASN A 86 2.83 1.53 -11.90
C ASN A 86 1.82 1.34 -13.07
N LYS A 87 1.22 2.42 -13.60
CA LYS A 87 0.22 2.32 -14.68
C LYS A 87 0.78 1.66 -15.94
N GLU A 88 2.06 1.87 -16.23
CA GLU A 88 2.71 1.37 -17.45
C GLU A 88 3.31 -0.03 -17.27
N ASP A 89 4.08 -0.23 -16.20
CA ASP A 89 4.80 -1.49 -15.95
C ASP A 89 3.97 -2.53 -15.18
N ARG A 90 2.89 -2.10 -14.51
CA ARG A 90 2.03 -2.92 -13.63
C ARG A 90 2.79 -3.63 -12.52
N MET A 91 3.93 -3.08 -12.11
CA MET A 91 4.70 -3.64 -11.01
C MET A 91 3.97 -3.38 -9.69
N GLU A 92 4.04 -4.34 -8.79
CA GLU A 92 3.47 -4.23 -7.43
C GLU A 92 4.47 -3.57 -6.46
N TYR A 93 5.73 -3.42 -6.87
CA TYR A 93 6.79 -2.78 -6.08
C TYR A 93 7.47 -1.65 -6.82
N PHE A 94 8.04 -0.72 -6.05
CA PHE A 94 8.94 0.31 -6.50
C PHE A 94 10.20 0.26 -5.64
N ASP A 95 11.33 -0.06 -6.30
CA ASP A 95 12.65 -0.09 -5.66
C ASP A 95 13.40 1.20 -5.99
N PHE A 96 13.97 1.84 -4.98
CA PHE A 96 14.72 3.09 -5.16
C PHE A 96 15.74 3.30 -4.05
N TYR A 97 16.74 4.13 -4.33
CA TYR A 97 17.70 4.61 -3.34
C TYR A 97 17.32 6.03 -2.91
N ALA A 98 17.16 6.25 -1.61
CA ALA A 98 16.89 7.57 -1.07
C ALA A 98 18.22 8.29 -0.79
N GLU A 99 18.60 9.27 -1.62
CA GLU A 99 19.81 10.06 -1.38
C GLU A 99 19.70 10.96 -0.15
N ASN A 100 18.50 11.50 0.10
CA ASN A 100 18.20 12.38 1.23
C ASN A 100 16.97 11.86 1.99
N THR A 101 16.88 12.21 3.28
CA THR A 101 15.69 11.93 4.08
C THR A 101 14.52 12.76 3.54
N GLN A 102 13.43 12.10 3.20
CA GLN A 102 12.25 12.73 2.61
C GLN A 102 10.98 11.99 2.99
N GLU A 103 9.86 12.71 3.00
CA GLU A 103 8.52 12.13 3.11
C GLU A 103 7.90 12.06 1.70
N MET A 104 7.16 11.00 1.42
CA MET A 104 6.42 10.83 0.18
C MET A 104 5.00 10.38 0.47
N GLU A 105 4.07 10.74 -0.42
CA GLU A 105 2.71 10.20 -0.44
C GLU A 105 2.65 8.97 -1.35
N VAL A 106 2.23 7.84 -0.80
CA VAL A 106 1.90 6.63 -1.57
C VAL A 106 0.40 6.56 -1.71
N ARG A 107 -0.11 6.84 -2.91
CA ARG A 107 -1.54 6.85 -3.21
C ARG A 107 -1.93 5.62 -4.01
N VAL A 108 -2.89 4.86 -3.50
CA VAL A 108 -3.37 3.60 -4.07
C VAL A 108 -4.83 3.76 -4.49
N TYR A 109 -5.14 3.25 -5.67
CA TYR A 109 -6.45 3.36 -6.30
C TYR A 109 -6.96 1.97 -6.67
N VAL A 110 -8.19 1.63 -6.29
CA VAL A 110 -8.82 0.36 -6.65
C VAL A 110 -9.77 0.55 -7.84
N GLY A 111 -9.45 -0.06 -8.97
CA GLY A 111 -10.22 0.06 -10.19
C GLY A 111 -9.93 1.36 -10.96
N ASN A 112 -10.75 1.62 -11.99
CA ASN A 112 -10.56 2.78 -12.85
C ASN A 112 -10.98 4.08 -12.14
N PRO A 113 -10.13 5.12 -12.13
CA PRO A 113 -10.48 6.40 -11.53
C PRO A 113 -11.68 7.00 -12.28
N GLY A 114 -12.65 7.51 -11.52
CA GLY A 114 -13.88 8.10 -12.06
C GLY A 114 -15.04 7.12 -12.29
N VAL A 115 -14.85 5.82 -12.05
CA VAL A 115 -15.96 4.85 -11.97
C VAL A 115 -16.33 4.66 -10.49
N PRO A 116 -17.46 5.21 -10.02
CA PRO A 116 -17.87 5.02 -8.63
C PRO A 116 -18.18 3.54 -8.38
N GLY A 117 -17.67 3.02 -7.26
CA GLY A 117 -17.99 1.66 -6.85
C GLY A 117 -19.32 1.56 -6.09
N ASN A 118 -19.94 0.39 -6.15
CA ASN A 118 -21.07 -0.03 -5.33
C ASN A 118 -20.61 -1.05 -4.28
N ARG A 119 -20.48 -0.61 -3.02
CA ARG A 119 -20.00 -1.44 -1.90
C ARG A 119 -20.81 -2.72 -1.63
N GLN A 120 -22.03 -2.86 -2.15
CA GLN A 120 -22.85 -4.07 -1.98
C GLN A 120 -22.57 -5.16 -3.01
N ILE A 121 -22.06 -4.80 -4.19
CA ILE A 121 -21.91 -5.70 -5.34
C ILE A 121 -20.44 -5.82 -5.76
N ASP A 122 -19.67 -4.78 -5.52
CA ASP A 122 -18.31 -4.68 -6.01
C ASP A 122 -17.34 -5.53 -5.19
N MET A 123 -16.32 -5.99 -5.90
CA MET A 123 -15.22 -6.70 -5.30
C MET A 123 -14.48 -5.81 -4.30
N HIS A 124 -14.07 -6.43 -3.20
CA HIS A 124 -13.26 -5.83 -2.16
C HIS A 124 -12.21 -6.81 -1.69
N GLY A 125 -11.13 -6.28 -1.14
CA GLY A 125 -10.00 -7.08 -0.69
C GLY A 125 -9.12 -6.32 0.27
N CYS A 126 -8.31 -7.07 1.02
CA CYS A 126 -7.27 -6.46 1.83
C CYS A 126 -6.16 -5.90 0.93
N VAL A 127 -5.85 -4.62 1.07
CA VAL A 127 -4.70 -3.95 0.45
C VAL A 127 -3.73 -3.56 1.55
N SER A 128 -2.44 -3.69 1.28
CA SER A 128 -1.36 -3.34 2.20
C SER A 128 -0.28 -2.56 1.47
N ILE A 129 0.10 -1.43 2.06
CA ILE A 129 1.29 -0.66 1.71
C ILE A 129 2.35 -1.05 2.74
N ILE A 130 3.40 -1.73 2.28
CA ILE A 130 4.50 -2.17 3.15
C ILE A 130 5.83 -1.70 2.57
N VAL A 131 6.78 -1.44 3.47
CA VAL A 131 8.10 -0.91 3.11
C VAL A 131 9.16 -1.84 3.69
N GLY A 132 10.11 -2.20 2.85
CA GLY A 132 11.35 -2.82 3.27
C GLY A 132 12.55 -1.94 2.93
N PHE A 133 13.63 -2.13 3.66
CA PHE A 133 14.92 -1.50 3.42
C PHE A 133 16.01 -2.57 3.40
N LYS A 134 17.07 -2.36 2.61
CA LYS A 134 18.28 -3.16 2.79
C LYS A 134 19.07 -2.62 3.97
N LYS A 135 19.52 -3.54 4.81
CA LYS A 135 20.56 -3.23 5.79
C LYS A 135 21.89 -3.37 5.06
N ASP A 136 22.71 -2.34 5.13
CA ASP A 136 24.14 -2.47 4.82
C ASP A 136 24.82 -3.47 5.78
#